data_AF-A0A931HVS6-F1
#
_entry.id   AF-A0A931HVS6-F1
#
_cell.length_a   1.000
_cell.length_b   1.000
_cell.length_c   1.000
_cell.angle_alpha   90.00
_cell.angle_beta   90.00
_cell.angle_gamma   90.00
#
_symmetry.space_group_name_H-M   'P 1'
#
loop_
_entity.id
_entity.type
_entity.pdbx_description
1 polymer ?
#
loop_
_entity_poly.entity_id
_entity_poly.type
_entity_poly.pdbx_seq_one_letter_code
_entity_poly.pdbx_strand_id
1 'polypeptide(L)'
;MANDVLWTGGWDSTYRVLNLVLDQKKTIQPYYVLDPVRPSTEMEWKTMEKIKRMMIEKDPSAEERILPTIKIKKEEIPENPEFTEEYKKLQQEYRLGDQYDWLGRYAESVDMDTLELSVHHDDKVQGMIENDVVKVQDGDDFYYKVVDEPSHPAFVIFKKYRFPLLEITKLEMEENAKKRGYAHIMEQTWFCHTPNKRGEPCGLCNPCKYTKDEGLGRRIPEPSQWERVRYFLFKVNRRLKKTLK
;
A
#
# COMPACT_ATOMS: atom_id res chain seq x y z
N MET A 1 18.44 -10.55 8.99
CA MET A 1 17.87 -10.53 7.62
C MET A 1 16.96 -9.33 7.52
N ALA A 2 16.84 -8.72 6.34
CA ALA A 2 15.97 -7.54 6.15
C ALA A 2 14.51 -7.98 5.94
N ASN A 3 13.55 -7.14 6.35
CA ASN A 3 12.14 -7.31 6.01
C ASN A 3 11.86 -6.74 4.62
N ASP A 4 11.32 -7.54 3.72
CA ASP A 4 10.97 -7.14 2.35
C ASP A 4 9.59 -6.46 2.35
N VAL A 5 9.55 -5.13 2.24
CA VAL A 5 8.30 -4.37 2.44
C VAL A 5 7.87 -3.66 1.17
N LEU A 6 6.63 -3.89 0.73
CA LEU A 6 6.00 -3.06 -0.30
C LEU A 6 5.66 -1.69 0.29
N TRP A 7 6.35 -0.65 -0.17
CA TRP A 7 6.20 0.70 0.38
C TRP A 7 5.97 1.74 -0.70
N THR A 8 4.85 2.47 -0.59
CA THR A 8 4.42 3.49 -1.55
C THR A 8 4.30 4.90 -0.94
N GLY A 9 4.67 5.05 0.34
CA GLY A 9 4.42 6.29 1.10
C GLY A 9 2.96 6.48 1.53
N GLY A 10 2.10 5.48 1.31
CA GLY A 10 0.73 5.43 1.84
C GLY A 10 0.69 5.17 3.34
N TRP A 11 -0.48 5.35 3.96
CA TRP A 11 -0.69 5.22 5.41
C TRP A 11 -0.22 3.87 5.95
N ASP A 12 -0.76 2.78 5.41
CA ASP A 12 -0.61 1.43 5.97
C ASP A 12 0.84 0.94 5.84
N SER A 13 1.39 1.00 4.63
CA SER A 13 2.80 0.65 4.39
C SER A 13 3.79 1.54 5.15
N THR A 14 3.49 2.82 5.35
CA THR A 14 4.35 3.71 6.15
C THR A 14 4.29 3.37 7.63
N TYR A 15 3.11 3.02 8.16
CA TYR A 15 3.01 2.53 9.54
C TYR A 15 3.88 1.30 9.74
N ARG A 16 3.82 0.32 8.82
CA ARG A 16 4.66 -0.89 8.92
C ARG A 16 6.15 -0.56 8.85
N VAL A 17 6.57 0.33 7.95
CA VAL A 17 7.97 0.79 7.86
C VAL A 17 8.42 1.45 9.16
N LEU A 18 7.62 2.37 9.72
CA LEU A 18 7.94 3.02 10.99
C LEU A 18 8.00 2.03 12.15
N ASN A 19 7.06 1.08 12.20
CA ASN A 19 7.01 0.02 13.21
C ASN A 19 8.28 -0.85 13.18
N LEU A 20 8.71 -1.29 11.99
CA LEU A 20 9.92 -2.08 11.82
C LEU A 20 11.18 -1.29 12.17
N VAL A 21 11.33 -0.10 11.59
CA VAL A 21 12.57 0.69 11.69
C VAL A 21 12.69 1.36 13.05
N LEU A 22 11.67 2.10 13.50
CA LEU A 22 11.80 2.91 14.71
C LEU A 22 11.57 2.11 15.99
N ASP A 23 10.68 1.13 16.00
CA ASP A 23 10.30 0.43 17.24
C ASP A 23 11.04 -0.90 17.39
N GLN A 24 11.01 -1.74 16.36
CA GLN A 24 11.64 -3.06 16.41
C GLN A 24 13.13 -3.03 16.07
N LYS A 25 13.63 -1.87 15.63
CA LYS A 25 15.00 -1.67 15.19
C LYS A 25 15.47 -2.62 14.08
N LYS A 26 14.55 -3.08 13.23
CA LYS A 26 14.81 -4.00 12.12
C LYS A 26 15.28 -3.26 10.85
N THR A 27 16.11 -3.94 10.07
CA THR A 27 16.48 -3.50 8.71
C THR A 27 15.36 -3.86 7.74
N ILE A 28 15.05 -2.97 6.82
CA ILE A 28 14.05 -3.19 5.76
C ILE A 28 14.69 -3.09 4.37
N GLN A 29 14.16 -3.87 3.44
CA GLN A 29 14.36 -3.72 2.00
C GLN A 29 13.06 -3.20 1.38
N PRO A 30 12.96 -1.91 1.04
CA PRO A 30 11.76 -1.37 0.42
C PRO A 30 11.64 -1.79 -1.05
N TYR A 31 10.45 -2.21 -1.45
CA TYR A 31 10.07 -2.50 -2.84
C TYR A 31 9.01 -1.51 -3.31
N TYR A 32 9.21 -0.95 -4.50
CA TYR A 32 8.26 -0.04 -5.15
C TYR A 32 8.09 -0.40 -6.62
N VAL A 33 6.85 -0.58 -7.06
CA VAL A 33 6.55 -0.81 -8.47
C VAL A 33 6.25 0.52 -9.16
N LEU A 34 7.06 0.82 -10.18
CA LEU A 34 6.90 1.96 -11.07
C LEU A 34 5.84 1.64 -12.12
N ASP A 35 4.69 2.30 -12.00
CA ASP A 35 3.68 2.39 -13.06
C ASP A 35 3.79 3.78 -13.71
N PRO A 36 4.29 3.90 -14.97
CA PRO A 36 4.49 5.18 -15.63
C PRO A 36 3.18 5.90 -15.95
N VAL A 37 2.04 5.20 -15.89
CA VAL A 37 0.71 5.78 -16.16
C VAL A 37 0.09 6.36 -14.88
N ARG A 38 0.63 6.03 -13.69
CA ARG A 38 0.06 6.47 -12.41
C ARG A 38 0.41 7.94 -12.16
N PRO A 39 -0.57 8.87 -12.11
CA PRO A 39 -0.28 10.30 -11.94
C PRO A 39 0.33 10.65 -10.58
N SER A 40 0.23 9.75 -9.59
CA SER A 40 0.74 9.95 -8.24
C SER A 40 2.19 9.51 -8.04
N THR A 41 2.84 8.85 -9.00
CA THR A 41 4.20 8.28 -8.85
C THR A 41 5.22 9.30 -8.33
N GLU A 42 5.24 10.51 -8.89
CA GLU A 42 6.15 11.57 -8.44
C GLU A 42 5.87 11.99 -6.98
N MET A 43 4.60 12.04 -6.59
CA MET A 43 4.20 12.43 -5.25
C MET A 43 4.48 11.32 -4.23
N GLU A 44 4.23 10.06 -4.59
CA GLU A 44 4.58 8.89 -3.80
C GLU A 44 6.09 8.87 -3.54
N TRP A 45 6.91 9.09 -4.56
CA TRP A 45 8.37 9.17 -4.42
C TRP A 45 8.80 10.30 -3.49
N LYS A 46 8.31 11.53 -3.72
CA LYS A 46 8.59 12.68 -2.84
C LYS A 46 8.18 12.41 -1.39
N THR A 47 7.06 11.70 -1.20
CA THR A 47 6.54 11.34 0.10
C THR A 47 7.43 10.32 0.80
N MET A 48 7.83 9.25 0.10
CA MET A 48 8.76 8.25 0.64
C MET A 48 10.09 8.90 1.06
N GLU A 49 10.68 9.73 0.22
CA GLU A 49 11.95 10.43 0.55
C GLU A 49 11.80 11.39 1.73
N LYS A 50 10.67 12.11 1.81
CA LYS A 50 10.36 12.95 2.98
C LYS A 50 10.26 12.12 4.26
N ILE A 51 9.53 11.00 4.21
CA ILE A 51 9.36 10.11 5.37
C ILE A 51 10.71 9.49 5.78
N LYS A 52 11.54 9.05 4.84
CA LYS A 52 12.91 8.56 5.13
C LYS A 52 13.71 9.61 5.92
N ARG A 53 13.74 10.85 5.43
CA ARG A 53 14.45 11.94 6.11
C ARG A 53 13.92 12.15 7.53
N MET A 54 12.61 12.17 7.72
CA MET A 54 12.00 12.36 9.05
C MET A 54 12.29 11.18 10.00
N MET A 55 12.41 9.95 9.49
CA MET A 55 12.85 8.81 10.29
C MET A 55 14.30 8.97 10.74
N ILE A 56 15.20 9.40 9.85
CA ILE A 56 16.62 9.65 10.14
C ILE A 56 16.79 10.82 11.12
N GLU A 57 16.03 11.91 10.95
CA GLU A 57 16.00 13.03 11.90
C GLU A 57 15.56 12.59 13.31
N LYS A 58 14.62 11.64 13.39
CA LYS A 58 14.12 11.11 14.66
C LYS A 58 15.04 10.07 15.30
N ASP A 59 15.70 9.25 14.50
CA ASP A 59 16.66 8.24 14.92
C ASP A 59 17.75 8.12 13.83
N PRO A 60 18.93 8.74 14.02
CA PRO A 60 20.00 8.73 13.00
C PRO A 60 20.42 7.33 12.55
N SER A 61 20.32 6.32 13.44
CA SER A 61 20.62 4.92 13.08
C SER A 61 19.59 4.30 12.12
N ALA A 62 18.48 4.98 11.84
CA ALA A 62 17.51 4.55 10.84
C ALA A 62 18.10 4.52 9.43
N GLU A 63 19.11 5.35 9.14
CA GLU A 63 19.77 5.40 7.83
C GLU A 63 20.37 4.03 7.45
N GLU A 64 21.03 3.35 8.40
CA GLU A 64 21.63 2.03 8.20
C GLU A 64 20.60 0.90 8.09
N ARG A 65 19.37 1.15 8.53
CA ARG A 65 18.28 0.16 8.56
C ARG A 65 17.33 0.27 7.37
N ILE A 66 17.44 1.31 6.57
CA ILE A 66 16.60 1.49 5.38
C ILE A 66 17.48 1.29 4.14
N LEU A 67 17.44 0.09 3.58
CA LEU A 67 18.20 -0.22 2.38
C LEU A 67 17.68 0.60 1.17
N PRO A 68 18.50 0.76 0.11
CA PRO A 68 18.06 1.41 -1.12
C PRO A 68 16.79 0.76 -1.67
N THR A 69 15.80 1.58 -2.03
CA THR A 69 14.52 1.09 -2.56
C THR A 69 14.73 0.35 -3.89
N ILE A 70 14.32 -0.91 -3.95
CA ILE A 70 14.27 -1.69 -5.19
C ILE A 70 13.08 -1.21 -6.01
N LYS A 71 13.37 -0.73 -7.21
CA LYS A 71 12.39 -0.23 -8.17
C LYS A 71 12.12 -1.31 -9.20
N ILE A 72 10.87 -1.75 -9.27
CA ILE A 72 10.42 -2.74 -10.24
C ILE A 72 9.64 -1.98 -11.32
N LYS A 73 10.01 -2.08 -12.59
CA LYS A 73 9.18 -1.51 -13.66
C LYS A 73 8.03 -2.46 -13.95
N LYS A 74 6.80 -1.95 -13.94
CA LYS A 74 5.60 -2.77 -14.16
C LYS A 74 5.68 -3.54 -15.49
N GLU A 75 6.26 -2.93 -16.52
CA GLU A 75 6.42 -3.51 -17.86
C GLU A 75 7.46 -4.64 -17.91
N GLU A 76 8.37 -4.71 -16.93
CA GLU A 76 9.41 -5.74 -16.84
C GLU A 76 8.95 -6.95 -16.00
N ILE A 77 7.76 -6.89 -15.38
CA ILE A 77 7.22 -8.02 -14.62
C ILE A 77 6.74 -9.10 -15.62
N PRO A 78 7.29 -10.33 -15.56
CA PRO A 78 6.92 -11.40 -16.49
C PRO A 78 5.42 -11.68 -16.51
N GLU A 79 4.91 -12.02 -17.69
CA GLU A 79 3.57 -12.56 -17.82
C GLU A 79 3.50 -13.94 -17.15
N ASN A 80 2.40 -14.20 -16.47
CA ASN A 80 2.05 -15.54 -15.97
C ASN A 80 0.54 -15.73 -16.20
N PRO A 81 0.13 -16.36 -17.31
CA PRO A 81 -1.27 -16.56 -17.65
C PRO A 81 -2.04 -17.35 -16.59
N GLU A 82 -1.42 -18.35 -15.97
CA GLU A 82 -2.04 -19.19 -14.94
C GLU A 82 -2.36 -18.36 -13.70
N PHE A 83 -1.38 -17.59 -13.20
CA PHE A 83 -1.59 -16.66 -12.09
C PHE A 83 -2.66 -15.61 -12.41
N THR A 84 -2.61 -15.07 -13.62
CA THR A 84 -3.53 -14.03 -14.09
C THR A 84 -4.97 -14.54 -14.14
N GLU A 85 -5.16 -15.82 -14.47
CA GLU A 85 -6.47 -16.45 -14.52
C GLU A 85 -7.07 -16.62 -13.12
N GLU A 86 -6.29 -17.06 -12.13
CA GLU A 86 -6.74 -17.10 -10.72
C GLU A 86 -7.07 -15.71 -10.20
N TYR A 87 -6.22 -14.72 -10.49
CA TYR A 87 -6.50 -13.33 -10.17
C TYR A 87 -7.83 -12.84 -10.79
N LYS A 88 -8.11 -13.16 -12.05
CA LYS A 88 -9.33 -12.73 -12.74
C LYS A 88 -10.60 -13.28 -12.08
N LYS A 89 -10.58 -14.50 -11.55
CA LYS A 89 -11.71 -15.06 -10.78
C LYS A 89 -12.03 -14.15 -9.59
N LEU A 90 -11.01 -13.82 -8.79
CA LEU A 90 -11.17 -12.91 -7.65
C LEU A 90 -11.52 -11.48 -8.06
N GLN A 91 -11.01 -11.01 -9.21
CA GLN A 91 -11.38 -9.71 -9.74
C GLN A 91 -12.87 -9.63 -10.10
N GLN A 92 -13.43 -10.67 -10.71
CA GLN A 92 -14.84 -10.70 -11.10
C GLN A 92 -15.77 -10.74 -9.88
N GLU A 93 -15.43 -11.58 -8.90
CA GLU A 93 -16.24 -11.77 -7.69
C GLU A 93 -16.10 -10.61 -6.70
N TYR A 94 -14.86 -10.20 -6.42
CA TYR A 94 -14.55 -9.24 -5.36
C TYR A 94 -14.11 -7.87 -5.89
N ARG A 95 -14.13 -7.60 -7.20
CA ARG A 95 -13.67 -6.32 -7.77
C ARG A 95 -12.26 -5.94 -7.27
N LEU A 96 -11.38 -6.94 -7.18
CA LEU A 96 -10.02 -6.81 -6.70
C LEU A 96 -9.21 -5.84 -7.59
N GLY A 97 -8.29 -5.09 -6.99
CA GLY A 97 -7.42 -4.16 -7.72
C GLY A 97 -6.42 -4.89 -8.61
N ASP A 98 -6.04 -4.28 -9.74
CA ASP A 98 -5.05 -4.85 -10.67
C ASP A 98 -3.65 -5.02 -10.07
N GLN A 99 -3.36 -4.35 -8.96
CA GLN A 99 -2.10 -4.50 -8.24
C GLN A 99 -1.80 -5.93 -7.79
N TYR A 100 -2.84 -6.70 -7.44
CA TYR A 100 -2.66 -8.06 -6.95
C TYR A 100 -2.23 -9.04 -8.05
N ASP A 101 -2.52 -8.71 -9.32
CA ASP A 101 -1.99 -9.47 -10.46
C ASP A 101 -0.48 -9.26 -10.59
N TRP A 102 -0.05 -8.03 -10.90
CA TRP A 102 1.34 -7.80 -11.22
C TRP A 102 2.28 -7.92 -10.03
N LEU A 103 1.86 -7.58 -8.80
CA LEU A 103 2.69 -7.85 -7.61
C LEU A 103 2.90 -9.34 -7.38
N GLY A 104 1.87 -10.15 -7.63
CA GLY A 104 1.91 -11.58 -7.37
C GLY A 104 2.77 -12.30 -8.39
N ARG A 105 2.61 -11.96 -9.67
CA ARG A 105 3.50 -12.41 -10.75
C ARG A 105 4.96 -12.02 -10.50
N TYR A 106 5.20 -10.81 -9.98
CA TYR A 106 6.55 -10.42 -9.59
C TYR A 106 7.10 -11.35 -8.50
N ALA A 107 6.36 -11.55 -7.41
CA ALA A 107 6.79 -12.41 -6.30
C ALA A 107 7.08 -13.85 -6.75
N GLU A 108 6.27 -14.42 -7.66
CA GLU A 108 6.55 -15.73 -8.26
C GLU A 108 7.81 -15.73 -9.13
N SER A 109 8.00 -14.71 -9.97
CA SER A 109 9.14 -14.64 -10.89
C SER A 109 10.50 -14.59 -10.20
N VAL A 110 10.55 -14.10 -8.96
CA VAL A 110 11.77 -14.03 -8.14
C VAL A 110 11.77 -15.03 -6.98
N ASP A 111 10.80 -15.95 -6.96
CA ASP A 111 10.56 -16.93 -5.89
C ASP A 111 10.64 -16.35 -4.47
N MET A 112 9.95 -15.22 -4.25
CA MET A 112 9.94 -14.51 -2.98
C MET A 112 8.65 -14.78 -2.21
N ASP A 113 8.75 -15.31 -0.97
CA ASP A 113 7.63 -15.59 -0.06
C ASP A 113 7.65 -14.71 1.22
N THR A 114 8.52 -13.69 1.21
CA THR A 114 8.81 -12.78 2.32
C THR A 114 8.11 -11.43 2.18
N LEU A 115 7.52 -11.14 1.03
CA LEU A 115 7.03 -9.81 0.68
C LEU A 115 5.86 -9.39 1.58
N GLU A 116 6.09 -8.38 2.40
CA GLU A 116 5.07 -7.83 3.29
C GLU A 116 4.11 -6.93 2.52
N LEU A 117 2.82 -7.30 2.55
CA LEU A 117 1.73 -6.50 2.03
C LEU A 117 0.88 -5.98 3.18
N SER A 118 0.78 -4.65 3.27
CA SER A 118 0.12 -3.95 4.37
C SER A 118 -1.41 -3.92 4.24
N VAL A 119 -2.03 -5.09 4.03
CA VAL A 119 -3.49 -5.27 4.17
C VAL A 119 -3.84 -5.15 5.65
N HIS A 120 -4.84 -4.32 5.95
CA HIS A 120 -5.24 -3.98 7.31
C HIS A 120 -6.66 -4.44 7.64
N HIS A 121 -7.11 -4.30 8.90
CA HIS A 121 -8.39 -4.85 9.38
C HIS A 121 -9.60 -4.45 8.53
N ASP A 122 -9.67 -3.19 8.09
CA ASP A 122 -10.82 -2.66 7.35
C ASP A 122 -10.66 -2.81 5.82
N ASP A 123 -9.57 -3.45 5.35
CA ASP A 123 -9.38 -3.71 3.92
C ASP A 123 -10.31 -4.79 3.41
N LYS A 124 -10.77 -4.61 2.17
CA LYS A 124 -11.55 -5.63 1.47
C LYS A 124 -10.86 -6.99 1.41
N VAL A 125 -9.54 -7.01 1.23
CA VAL A 125 -8.78 -8.25 1.16
C VAL A 125 -8.73 -8.97 2.50
N GLN A 126 -8.70 -8.24 3.63
CA GLN A 126 -8.77 -8.86 4.95
C GLN A 126 -10.05 -9.67 5.09
N GLY A 127 -11.21 -9.06 4.82
CA GLY A 127 -12.50 -9.76 4.93
C GLY A 127 -12.68 -10.89 3.91
N MET A 128 -11.86 -10.95 2.85
CA MET A 128 -11.84 -12.08 1.93
C MET A 128 -11.08 -13.28 2.51
N ILE A 129 -9.93 -13.04 3.16
CA ILE A 129 -8.98 -14.10 3.53
C ILE A 129 -8.95 -14.42 5.03
N GLU A 130 -9.72 -13.72 5.87
CA GLU A 130 -9.63 -13.80 7.34
C GLU A 130 -9.77 -15.22 7.91
N ASN A 131 -10.56 -16.08 7.25
CA ASN A 131 -10.77 -17.48 7.66
C ASN A 131 -9.76 -18.45 7.02
N ASP A 132 -8.94 -17.97 6.09
CA ASP A 132 -8.00 -18.73 5.27
C ASP A 132 -6.55 -18.33 5.55
N VAL A 133 -6.28 -17.76 6.72
CA VAL A 133 -4.95 -17.36 7.14
C VAL A 133 -4.55 -17.98 8.47
N VAL A 134 -3.24 -18.16 8.64
CA VAL A 134 -2.63 -18.57 9.91
C VAL A 134 -1.68 -17.50 10.41
N LYS A 135 -1.70 -17.27 11.72
CA LYS A 135 -0.74 -16.39 12.40
C LYS A 135 0.59 -17.13 12.54
N VAL A 136 1.67 -16.49 12.09
CA VAL A 136 3.03 -17.00 12.19
C VAL A 136 3.85 -16.06 13.07
N GLN A 137 4.49 -16.61 14.11
CA GLN A 137 5.39 -15.87 14.99
C GLN A 137 6.75 -15.66 14.31
N ASP A 138 7.30 -14.45 14.39
CA ASP A 138 8.60 -14.07 13.81
C ASP A 138 9.40 -13.22 14.82
N GLY A 139 10.07 -13.91 15.74
CA GLY A 139 10.73 -13.27 16.89
C GLY A 139 9.71 -12.58 17.79
N ASP A 140 9.88 -11.28 18.04
CA ASP A 140 8.95 -10.45 18.82
C ASP A 140 7.80 -9.86 17.97
N ASP A 141 7.68 -10.29 16.71
CA ASP A 141 6.69 -9.82 15.75
C ASP A 141 5.84 -10.99 15.23
N PHE A 142 4.83 -10.69 14.42
CA PHE A 142 4.03 -11.71 13.74
C PHE A 142 3.57 -11.23 12.37
N TYR A 143 3.13 -12.18 11.55
CA TYR A 143 2.41 -11.90 10.33
C TYR A 143 1.39 -13.01 10.04
N TYR A 144 0.45 -12.74 9.16
CA TYR A 144 -0.47 -13.75 8.62
C TYR A 144 0.01 -14.24 7.26
N LYS A 145 -0.19 -15.52 6.99
CA LYS A 145 -0.02 -16.15 5.67
C LYS A 145 -1.28 -16.93 5.32
N VAL A 146 -1.63 -16.98 4.03
CA VAL A 146 -2.73 -17.83 3.55
C VAL A 146 -2.36 -19.31 3.74
N VAL A 147 -3.32 -20.12 4.18
CA VAL A 147 -3.14 -21.56 4.38
C VAL A 147 -2.82 -22.29 3.07
N ASP A 148 -2.27 -23.51 3.19
CA ASP A 148 -1.94 -24.32 2.01
C ASP A 148 -3.18 -24.73 1.22
N GLU A 149 -4.30 -24.98 1.91
CA GLU A 149 -5.57 -25.38 1.32
C GLU A 149 -6.68 -24.38 1.69
N PRO A 150 -6.76 -23.22 1.01
CA PRO A 150 -7.78 -22.22 1.30
C PRO A 150 -9.15 -22.68 0.83
N SER A 151 -10.19 -22.21 1.52
CA SER A 151 -11.60 -22.46 1.20
C SER A 151 -11.97 -22.04 -0.23
N HIS A 152 -11.36 -20.95 -0.72
CA HIS A 152 -11.46 -20.50 -2.09
C HIS A 152 -10.15 -20.78 -2.86
N PRO A 153 -10.14 -21.64 -3.90
CA PRO A 153 -8.91 -22.05 -4.61
C PRO A 153 -8.09 -20.88 -5.15
N ALA A 154 -8.74 -19.82 -5.66
CA ALA A 154 -8.01 -18.67 -6.21
C ALA A 154 -7.28 -17.81 -5.14
N PHE A 155 -7.49 -18.04 -3.84
CA PHE A 155 -6.70 -17.37 -2.80
C PHE A 155 -5.22 -17.78 -2.81
N VAL A 156 -4.83 -18.78 -3.62
CA VAL A 156 -3.42 -19.10 -3.90
C VAL A 156 -2.60 -17.89 -4.34
N ILE A 157 -3.20 -16.89 -4.99
CA ILE A 157 -2.50 -15.68 -5.43
C ILE A 157 -1.88 -14.89 -4.27
N PHE A 158 -2.36 -15.12 -3.05
CA PHE A 158 -1.90 -14.42 -1.84
C PHE A 158 -0.82 -15.19 -1.07
N LYS A 159 -0.49 -16.43 -1.45
CA LYS A 159 0.45 -17.30 -0.71
C LYS A 159 1.87 -16.75 -0.59
N LYS A 160 2.30 -15.93 -1.54
CA LYS A 160 3.64 -15.32 -1.56
C LYS A 160 3.75 -14.07 -0.67
N TYR A 161 2.65 -13.60 -0.07
CA TYR A 161 2.67 -12.44 0.83
C TYR A 161 2.69 -12.81 2.30
N ARG A 162 3.21 -11.87 3.09
CA ARG A 162 3.03 -11.80 4.54
C ARG A 162 2.15 -10.61 4.86
N PHE A 163 1.15 -10.78 5.72
CA PHE A 163 0.20 -9.74 6.11
C PHE A 163 0.40 -9.34 7.58
N PRO A 164 1.31 -8.41 7.89
CA PRO A 164 1.65 -8.04 9.27
C PRO A 164 0.59 -7.14 9.95
N LEU A 165 -0.31 -6.52 9.18
CA LEU A 165 -1.27 -5.54 9.70
C LEU A 165 -2.72 -6.04 9.72
N LEU A 166 -2.94 -7.33 9.46
CA LEU A 166 -4.26 -7.88 9.16
C LEU A 166 -5.29 -7.65 10.27
N GLU A 167 -4.86 -7.53 11.53
CA GLU A 167 -5.73 -7.28 12.69
C GLU A 167 -5.75 -5.82 13.15
N ILE A 168 -5.03 -4.92 12.49
CA ILE A 168 -4.83 -3.54 12.95
C ILE A 168 -5.65 -2.58 12.08
N THR A 169 -6.49 -1.75 12.70
CA THR A 169 -7.24 -0.67 12.03
C THR A 169 -6.36 0.57 11.81
N LYS A 170 -6.76 1.46 10.89
CA LYS A 170 -6.01 2.72 10.69
C LYS A 170 -6.01 3.63 11.91
N LEU A 171 -7.07 3.58 12.71
CA LEU A 171 -7.18 4.35 13.95
C LEU A 171 -6.21 3.81 15.02
N GLU A 172 -6.06 2.49 15.13
CA GLU A 172 -5.03 1.89 16.00
C GLU A 172 -3.62 2.21 15.51
N MET A 173 -3.37 2.23 14.19
CA MET A 173 -2.09 2.70 13.64
C MET A 173 -1.80 4.14 14.07
N GLU A 174 -2.80 5.02 14.03
CA GLU A 174 -2.69 6.41 14.49
C GLU A 174 -2.37 6.47 15.99
N GLU A 175 -3.12 5.74 16.81
CA GLU A 175 -2.95 5.72 18.27
C GLU A 175 -1.57 5.19 18.65
N ASN A 176 -1.13 4.10 18.02
CA ASN A 176 0.21 3.54 18.21
C ASN A 176 1.30 4.53 17.80
N ALA A 177 1.12 5.22 16.67
CA ALA A 177 2.06 6.25 16.23
C ALA A 177 2.12 7.46 17.17
N LYS A 178 1.00 7.82 17.81
CA LYS A 178 0.96 8.85 18.86
C LYS A 178 1.72 8.40 20.10
N LYS A 179 1.43 7.21 20.60
CA LYS A 179 2.11 6.61 21.77
C LYS A 179 3.62 6.52 21.59
N ARG A 180 4.08 6.24 20.36
CA ARG A 180 5.50 6.10 20.00
C ARG A 180 6.15 7.40 19.48
N GLY A 181 5.39 8.49 19.43
CA GLY A 181 5.91 9.83 19.11
C GLY A 181 6.32 10.05 17.65
N TYR A 182 5.72 9.33 16.70
CA TYR A 182 5.92 9.52 15.25
C TYR A 182 4.63 9.78 14.46
N ALA A 183 3.52 10.12 15.13
CA ALA A 183 2.27 10.52 14.47
C ALA A 183 2.44 11.66 13.45
N HIS A 184 3.32 12.63 13.73
CA HIS A 184 3.62 13.72 12.81
C HIS A 184 4.27 13.26 11.49
N ILE A 185 4.96 12.11 11.49
CA ILE A 185 5.51 11.48 10.28
C ILE A 185 4.38 10.81 9.49
N MET A 186 3.48 10.09 10.17
CA MET A 186 2.29 9.47 9.56
C MET A 186 1.40 10.49 8.83
N GLU A 187 1.29 11.71 9.36
CA GLU A 187 0.53 12.78 8.71
C GLU A 187 1.09 13.19 7.35
N GLN A 188 2.36 12.91 7.06
CA GLN A 188 3.01 13.22 5.78
C GLN A 188 2.73 12.20 4.68
N THR A 189 2.05 11.09 4.99
CA THR A 189 1.76 10.03 4.00
C THR A 189 0.85 10.51 2.87
N TRP A 190 0.87 9.81 1.73
CA TRP A 190 0.13 10.21 0.54
C TRP A 190 -0.89 9.15 0.10
N PHE A 191 -2.08 9.59 -0.28
CA PHE A 191 -3.16 8.71 -0.75
C PHE A 191 -3.87 9.25 -2.01
N CYS A 192 -3.79 10.54 -2.28
CA CYS A 192 -4.62 11.17 -3.31
C CYS A 192 -4.11 10.87 -4.74
N HIS A 193 -4.98 10.31 -5.59
CA HIS A 193 -4.64 10.03 -6.99
C HIS A 193 -4.59 11.27 -7.89
N THR A 194 -5.23 12.38 -7.49
CA THR A 194 -5.38 13.57 -8.33
C THR A 194 -5.17 14.85 -7.52
N PRO A 195 -3.95 15.12 -7.02
CA PRO A 195 -3.66 16.31 -6.22
C PRO A 195 -4.17 17.61 -6.87
N ASN A 196 -4.56 18.58 -6.06
CA ASN A 196 -4.88 19.91 -6.57
C ASN A 196 -3.60 20.67 -6.96
N LYS A 197 -3.75 21.89 -7.51
CA LYS A 197 -2.58 22.71 -7.93
C LYS A 197 -1.66 23.10 -6.78
N ARG A 198 -2.15 23.07 -5.54
CA ARG A 198 -1.39 23.37 -4.32
C ARG A 198 -0.62 22.14 -3.80
N GLY A 199 -0.77 20.98 -4.46
CA GLY A 199 -0.17 19.73 -4.01
C GLY A 199 -0.94 19.06 -2.86
N GLU A 200 -2.17 19.49 -2.57
CA GLU A 200 -2.99 18.94 -1.50
C GLU A 200 -3.90 17.81 -2.01
N PRO A 201 -4.39 16.93 -1.11
CA PRO A 201 -5.43 15.97 -1.44
C PRO A 201 -6.67 16.64 -2.02
N CYS A 202 -7.24 16.08 -3.09
CA CYS A 202 -8.35 16.73 -3.80
C CYS A 202 -9.72 16.63 -3.12
N GLY A 203 -9.88 15.74 -2.13
CA GLY A 203 -11.17 15.48 -1.49
C GLY A 203 -12.25 14.82 -2.37
N LEU A 204 -11.93 14.44 -3.61
CA LEU A 204 -12.93 13.97 -4.59
C LEU A 204 -12.65 12.56 -5.15
N CYS A 205 -11.38 12.13 -5.19
CA CYS A 205 -11.03 10.80 -5.67
C CYS A 205 -11.38 9.70 -4.66
N ASN A 206 -11.48 8.44 -5.11
CA ASN A 206 -11.83 7.31 -4.24
C ASN A 206 -10.93 7.19 -2.99
N PRO A 207 -9.58 7.26 -3.11
CA PRO A 207 -8.72 7.28 -1.93
C PRO A 207 -9.07 8.39 -0.93
N CYS A 208 -9.39 9.60 -1.39
CA CYS A 208 -9.82 10.68 -0.49
C CYS A 208 -11.14 10.38 0.21
N LYS A 209 -12.07 9.67 -0.44
CA LYS A 209 -13.34 9.27 0.18
C LYS A 209 -13.10 8.20 1.25
N TYR A 210 -12.35 7.15 0.90
CA TYR A 210 -12.01 6.08 1.84
C TYR A 210 -11.28 6.63 3.07
N THR A 211 -10.31 7.53 2.88
CA THR A 211 -9.62 8.19 4.01
C THR A 211 -10.58 8.98 4.92
N LYS A 212 -11.67 9.56 4.39
CA LYS A 212 -12.72 10.18 5.23
C LYS A 212 -13.52 9.11 5.98
N ASP A 213 -13.94 8.07 5.27
CA ASP A 213 -14.77 6.98 5.81
C ASP A 213 -14.03 6.19 6.91
N GLU A 214 -12.70 6.06 6.80
CA GLU A 214 -11.79 5.40 7.75
C GLU A 214 -11.36 6.32 8.93
N GLY A 215 -11.99 7.49 9.10
CA GLY A 215 -11.75 8.37 10.25
C GLY A 215 -10.55 9.32 10.15
N LEU A 216 -9.87 9.36 9.01
CA LEU A 216 -8.71 10.24 8.75
C LEU A 216 -9.09 11.51 7.96
N GLY A 217 -10.37 11.91 7.99
CA GLY A 217 -10.91 13.01 7.19
C GLY A 217 -10.26 14.38 7.44
N ARG A 218 -9.67 14.61 8.63
CA ARG A 218 -8.93 15.84 8.98
C ARG A 218 -7.78 16.16 8.01
N ARG A 219 -7.28 15.16 7.29
CA ARG A 219 -6.16 15.25 6.34
C ARG A 219 -6.58 15.79 4.98
N ILE A 220 -7.88 16.07 4.80
CA ILE A 220 -8.47 16.37 3.50
C ILE A 220 -9.11 17.76 3.54
N PRO A 221 -8.57 18.73 2.78
CA PRO A 221 -9.21 20.02 2.66
C PRO A 221 -10.55 19.88 1.92
N GLU A 222 -11.50 20.74 2.26
CA GLU A 222 -12.77 20.79 1.54
C GLU A 222 -12.56 21.35 0.11
N PRO A 223 -12.95 20.61 -0.94
CA PRO A 223 -12.72 21.05 -2.31
C PRO A 223 -13.65 22.20 -2.68
N SER A 224 -13.06 23.26 -3.25
CA SER A 224 -13.77 24.41 -3.80
C SER A 224 -14.69 24.02 -4.96
N GLN A 225 -15.65 24.88 -5.30
CA GLN A 225 -16.53 24.66 -6.46
C GLN A 225 -15.73 24.48 -7.77
N TRP A 226 -14.66 25.25 -7.95
CA TRP A 226 -13.81 25.15 -9.14
C TRP A 226 -13.07 23.81 -9.20
N GLU A 227 -12.54 23.31 -8.08
CA GLU A 227 -11.88 22.00 -8.03
C GLU A 227 -12.85 20.86 -8.34
N ARG A 228 -14.11 20.98 -7.90
CA ARG A 228 -15.19 20.03 -8.25
C ARG A 228 -15.44 20.02 -9.76
N VAL A 229 -15.57 21.20 -10.39
CA VAL A 229 -15.74 21.31 -11.85
C VAL A 229 -14.54 20.73 -12.59
N ARG A 230 -13.31 21.07 -12.20
CA ARG A 230 -12.10 20.52 -12.83
C ARG A 230 -12.03 19.01 -12.71
N TYR A 231 -12.33 18.44 -11.53
CA TYR A 231 -12.34 17.00 -11.32
C TYR A 231 -13.39 16.31 -12.19
N PHE A 232 -14.57 16.91 -12.35
CA PHE A 232 -15.60 16.43 -13.27
C PHE A 232 -15.09 16.40 -14.71
N LEU A 233 -14.50 17.49 -15.21
CA LEU A 233 -13.89 17.55 -16.55
C LEU A 233 -12.78 16.51 -16.73
N PHE A 234 -11.93 16.32 -15.71
CA PHE A 234 -10.91 15.27 -15.71
C PHE A 234 -11.52 13.88 -15.87
N LYS A 235 -12.60 13.56 -15.15
CA LYS A 235 -13.32 12.27 -15.28
C LYS A 235 -13.94 12.10 -16.67
N VAL A 236 -14.54 13.14 -17.23
CA VAL A 236 -15.11 13.12 -18.59
C VAL A 236 -14.01 12.84 -19.61
N ASN A 237 -12.91 13.61 -19.58
CA ASN A 237 -11.77 13.41 -20.48
C ASN A 237 -11.17 12.01 -20.35
N ARG A 238 -11.06 11.48 -19.12
CA ARG A 238 -10.54 10.11 -18.90
C ARG A 238 -11.47 9.05 -19.47
N ARG A 239 -12.80 9.24 -19.40
CA ARG A 239 -13.77 8.33 -20.02
C ARG A 239 -13.68 8.37 -21.54
N LEU A 240 -13.65 9.57 -22.13
CA LEU A 240 -13.52 9.74 -23.59
C LEU A 240 -12.25 9.06 -24.12
N LYS A 241 -11.10 9.25 -23.45
CA LYS A 241 -9.85 8.58 -23.82
C LYS A 241 -9.90 7.05 -23.72
N LYS A 242 -10.73 6.48 -22.84
CA LYS A 242 -10.93 5.03 -22.74
C LYS A 242 -11.86 4.48 -23.81
N THR A 243 -12.75 5.30 -24.37
CA THR A 243 -13.67 4.89 -25.45
C THR A 243 -13.02 5.03 -26.84
N LEU A 244 -11.99 5.87 -26.95
CA LEU A 244 -11.20 6.09 -28.18
C LEU A 244 -10.00 5.13 -28.32
N LYS A 245 -9.76 4.27 -27.34
CA LYS A 245 -8.76 3.18 -27.36
C LYS A 245 -9.50 1.85 -27.42
#